data_AF-A0A1J6WDT0-F1
#
_entry.id   AF-A0A1J6WDT0-F1
#
_cell.length_a   1.000
_cell.length_b   1.000
_cell.length_c   1.000
_cell.angle_alpha   90.00
_cell.angle_beta   90.00
_cell.angle_gamma   90.00
#
_symmetry.space_group_name_H-M   'P 1'
#
loop_
_entity.id
_entity.type
_entity.pdbx_description
1 polymer ?
#
loop_
_entity_poly.entity_id
_entity_poly.type
_entity_poly.pdbx_seq_one_letter_code
_entity_poly.pdbx_strand_id
1 'polypeptide(L)'
;MKTVLDWTIVVYLVIPVMIAAPFLYADMWEHSGLYWSGRLPFTVLFVLILLVTAGGNFRTYLMEADLLYLLQKKELLVPFKRLGFLYSAAGSVIRVMAAGVIALPLFAGEYGLTAVEVLPLLAAVLAVKLVLMTVKKFISKGSVIFAVFVLLTAGAVVMVTNAAPGLAGVFSLFISAAVIFYHLKQMPRSDRWFMKEIEIENREKVRYIKLILTYSMEVEKEPVDQRNSPIIMFRDSKRIFKGDRSKEDGLLELVVKGFLRRNYLMLYIQMFFLTLSAVIVLPVWLKWIVFAGFVFFIQSWLKSLFQKMLESPFFAVVPYDKKLENPVWGRFRKLFAFPVIGLAGAAVVLFTIIGLIS
;
A
#
# COMPACT_ATOMS: atom_id res chain seq x y z
N MET A 1 -0.48 2.31 -30.50
CA MET A 1 0.13 2.38 -29.16
C MET A 1 1.53 1.79 -29.25
N LYS A 2 2.56 2.62 -29.41
CA LYS A 2 3.95 2.14 -29.30
C LYS A 2 4.23 1.94 -27.82
N THR A 3 4.45 0.68 -27.44
CA THR A 3 4.79 0.28 -26.08
C THR A 3 6.04 1.07 -25.65
N VAL A 4 5.97 1.75 -24.50
CA VAL A 4 7.06 2.55 -23.91
C VAL A 4 8.24 1.66 -23.46
N LEU A 5 8.08 0.34 -23.53
CA LEU A 5 9.14 -0.64 -23.36
C LEU A 5 9.83 -0.88 -24.70
N ASP A 6 11.10 -0.47 -24.78
CA ASP A 6 12.01 -0.84 -25.85
C ASP A 6 11.96 -2.38 -26.01
N TRP A 7 11.67 -2.85 -27.23
CA TRP A 7 11.56 -4.27 -27.57
C TRP A 7 12.81 -5.03 -27.11
N THR A 8 13.96 -4.37 -27.16
CA THR A 8 15.24 -4.89 -26.68
C THR A 8 15.20 -5.24 -25.19
N ILE A 9 14.64 -4.36 -24.35
CA ILE A 9 14.51 -4.60 -22.90
C ILE A 9 13.52 -5.73 -22.62
N VAL A 10 12.42 -5.80 -23.38
CA VAL A 10 11.43 -6.89 -23.26
C VAL A 10 12.10 -8.23 -23.58
N VAL A 11 12.88 -8.31 -24.65
CA VAL A 11 13.60 -9.53 -25.05
C VAL A 11 14.59 -9.96 -23.96
N TYR A 12 15.43 -9.04 -23.47
CA TYR A 12 16.44 -9.37 -22.47
C TYR A 12 15.89 -9.65 -21.08
N LEU A 13 14.67 -9.21 -20.74
CA LEU A 13 14.08 -9.45 -19.42
C LEU A 13 13.05 -10.59 -19.43
N VAL A 14 12.21 -10.67 -20.47
CA VAL A 14 11.14 -11.68 -20.55
C VAL A 14 11.72 -13.04 -20.89
N ILE A 15 12.69 -13.15 -21.81
CA ILE A 15 13.24 -14.46 -22.19
C ILE A 15 13.92 -15.14 -21.00
N PRO A 16 14.80 -14.49 -20.21
CA PRO A 16 15.41 -15.15 -19.05
C PRO A 16 14.38 -15.55 -18.01
N VAL A 17 13.35 -14.73 -17.75
CA VAL A 17 12.29 -15.06 -16.78
C VAL A 17 11.44 -16.23 -17.27
N MET A 18 11.10 -16.26 -18.57
CA MET A 18 10.34 -17.36 -19.19
C MET A 18 11.10 -18.68 -19.16
N ILE A 19 12.43 -18.64 -19.28
CA ILE A 19 13.27 -19.83 -19.17
C ILE A 19 13.43 -20.23 -17.70
N ALA A 20 13.76 -19.28 -16.81
CA ALA A 20 14.04 -19.56 -15.41
C ALA A 20 12.80 -19.97 -14.59
N ALA A 21 11.62 -19.40 -14.88
CA ALA A 21 10.43 -19.63 -14.06
C ALA A 21 9.98 -21.11 -14.02
N PRO A 22 9.95 -21.87 -15.15
CA PRO A 22 9.68 -23.31 -15.11
C PRO A 22 10.71 -24.11 -14.30
N PHE A 23 12.01 -23.78 -14.42
CA PHE A 23 13.05 -24.45 -13.64
C PHE A 23 12.90 -24.19 -12.15
N LEU A 24 12.67 -22.93 -11.75
CA LEU A 24 12.39 -22.57 -10.36
C LEU A 24 11.12 -23.25 -9.87
N TYR A 25 10.08 -23.32 -10.69
CA TYR A 25 8.83 -23.98 -10.32
C TYR A 25 9.03 -25.49 -10.12
N ALA A 26 9.77 -26.16 -11.00
CA ALA A 26 10.13 -27.58 -10.83
C ALA A 26 11.01 -27.80 -9.60
N ASP A 27 11.99 -26.93 -9.37
CA ASP A 27 12.83 -26.99 -8.17
C ASP A 27 12.03 -26.77 -6.88
N MET A 28 11.00 -25.91 -6.89
CA MET A 28 10.07 -25.75 -5.77
C MET A 28 9.25 -27.01 -5.46
N TRP A 29 9.04 -27.92 -6.43
CA TRP A 29 8.38 -29.20 -6.18
C TRP A 29 9.30 -30.21 -5.49
N GLU A 30 10.59 -30.17 -5.80
CA GLU A 30 11.59 -31.09 -5.23
C GLU A 30 12.16 -30.58 -3.89
N HIS A 31 12.35 -29.27 -3.77
CA HIS A 31 13.02 -28.61 -2.65
C HIS A 31 12.13 -27.52 -2.02
N SER A 32 10.85 -27.81 -1.79
CA SER A 32 9.89 -26.85 -1.20
C SER A 32 10.39 -26.23 0.11
N GLY A 33 11.09 -27.02 0.93
CA GLY A 33 11.61 -26.61 2.24
C GLY A 33 12.72 -25.56 2.20
N LEU A 34 13.38 -25.38 1.04
CA LEU A 34 14.41 -24.36 0.83
C LEU A 34 13.78 -22.95 0.72
N TYR A 35 12.62 -22.87 0.06
CA TYR A 35 11.92 -21.62 -0.22
C TYR A 35 10.88 -21.27 0.82
N TRP A 36 10.31 -22.27 1.48
CA TRP A 36 9.28 -22.11 2.49
C TRP A 36 9.56 -23.01 3.69
N SER A 37 9.67 -22.42 4.88
CA SER A 37 9.86 -23.23 6.07
C SER A 37 8.55 -23.91 6.48
N GLY A 38 8.53 -25.24 6.57
CA GLY A 38 7.43 -26.02 7.13
C GLY A 38 7.06 -25.67 8.59
N ARG A 39 7.86 -24.85 9.29
CA ARG A 39 7.50 -24.31 10.61
C ARG A 39 6.47 -23.17 10.54
N LEU A 40 6.26 -22.60 9.36
CA LEU A 40 5.27 -21.53 9.19
C LEU A 40 3.87 -22.13 9.19
N PRO A 41 2.92 -21.56 9.97
CA PRO A 41 1.56 -22.06 9.99
C PRO A 41 0.90 -21.85 8.63
N PHE A 42 0.12 -22.83 8.19
CA PHE A 42 -0.65 -22.81 6.94
C PHE A 42 -1.41 -21.48 6.71
N THR A 43 -1.94 -20.91 7.78
CA THR A 43 -2.64 -19.62 7.79
C THR A 43 -1.83 -18.49 7.13
N VAL A 44 -0.50 -18.47 7.27
CA VAL A 44 0.36 -17.44 6.69
C VAL A 44 0.35 -17.53 5.16
N LEU A 45 0.50 -18.73 4.61
CA LEU A 45 0.44 -18.95 3.16
C LEU A 45 -0.94 -18.57 2.60
N PHE A 46 -2.01 -18.98 3.29
CA PHE A 46 -3.37 -18.65 2.89
C PHE A 46 -3.64 -17.13 2.89
N VAL A 47 -3.19 -16.41 3.93
CA VAL A 47 -3.32 -14.95 4.01
C VAL A 47 -2.50 -14.25 2.92
N LEU A 48 -1.31 -14.76 2.57
CA LEU A 48 -0.51 -14.21 1.47
C LEU A 48 -1.24 -14.34 0.14
N ILE A 49 -1.86 -15.48 -0.14
CA ILE A 49 -2.65 -15.69 -1.37
C ILE A 49 -3.84 -14.72 -1.39
N LEU A 50 -4.53 -14.53 -0.26
CA LEU A 50 -5.60 -13.54 -0.13
C LEU A 50 -5.10 -12.12 -0.41
N LEU A 51 -3.93 -11.73 0.12
CA LEU A 51 -3.34 -10.41 -0.11
C LEU A 51 -3.00 -10.18 -1.58
N VAL A 52 -2.35 -11.14 -2.24
CA VAL A 52 -1.97 -11.06 -3.65
C VAL A 52 -3.21 -10.97 -4.54
N THR A 53 -4.29 -11.65 -4.17
CA THR A 53 -5.53 -11.71 -4.97
C THR A 53 -6.57 -10.64 -4.62
N ALA A 54 -6.41 -9.91 -3.51
CA ALA A 54 -7.33 -8.87 -3.02
C ALA A 54 -7.46 -7.63 -3.94
N GLY A 55 -6.58 -7.50 -4.93
CA GLY A 55 -6.59 -6.41 -5.90
C GLY A 55 -7.73 -6.48 -6.92
N GLY A 56 -8.11 -5.32 -7.44
CA GLY A 56 -9.09 -5.18 -8.54
C GLY A 56 -10.46 -4.65 -8.12
N ASN A 57 -11.27 -4.35 -9.14
CA ASN A 57 -12.63 -3.82 -9.07
C ASN A 57 -13.47 -4.41 -10.21
N PHE A 58 -14.80 -4.43 -10.08
CA PHE A 58 -15.68 -4.77 -11.19
C PHE A 58 -15.60 -3.68 -12.24
N ARG A 59 -15.28 -4.06 -13.48
CA ARG A 59 -15.16 -3.14 -14.61
C ARG A 59 -16.39 -3.26 -15.49
N THR A 60 -16.90 -2.12 -15.93
CA THR A 60 -17.99 -2.05 -16.92
C THR A 60 -17.47 -1.60 -18.28
N TYR A 61 -16.21 -1.14 -18.36
CA TYR A 61 -15.55 -0.66 -19.60
C TYR A 61 -16.30 0.46 -20.31
N LEU A 62 -17.13 1.19 -19.57
CA LEU A 62 -17.86 2.34 -20.09
C LEU A 62 -16.99 3.58 -20.00
N MET A 63 -16.86 4.30 -21.11
CA MET A 63 -16.15 5.57 -21.15
C MET A 63 -17.13 6.74 -21.00
N GLU A 64 -16.64 7.84 -20.44
CA GLU A 64 -17.42 9.08 -20.27
C GLU A 64 -17.87 9.66 -21.63
N ALA A 65 -17.09 9.45 -22.69
CA ALA A 65 -17.42 9.91 -24.05
C ALA A 65 -18.69 9.28 -24.62
N ASP A 66 -19.03 8.05 -24.21
CA ASP A 66 -20.18 7.30 -24.75
C ASP A 66 -21.46 7.50 -23.91
N LEU A 67 -21.39 8.32 -22.86
CA LEU A 67 -22.43 8.49 -21.84
C LEU A 67 -23.76 8.94 -22.42
N LEU A 68 -23.76 10.00 -23.23
CA LEU A 68 -24.99 10.58 -23.81
C LEU A 68 -25.69 9.58 -24.73
N TYR A 69 -24.93 8.83 -25.53
CA TYR A 69 -25.46 7.82 -26.43
C TYR A 69 -26.04 6.62 -25.68
N LEU A 70 -25.34 6.13 -24.65
CA LEU A 70 -25.75 4.95 -23.88
C LEU A 70 -26.93 5.23 -22.93
N LEU A 71 -27.08 6.46 -22.44
CA LEU A 71 -28.25 6.87 -21.66
C LEU A 71 -29.53 6.89 -22.51
N GLN A 72 -29.42 7.24 -23.80
CA GLN A 72 -30.54 7.19 -24.75
C GLN A 72 -30.88 5.76 -25.15
N LYS A 73 -29.88 4.87 -25.29
CA LYS A 73 -30.07 3.46 -25.69
C LYS A 73 -29.85 2.47 -24.54
N LYS A 74 -30.74 2.50 -23.53
CA LYS A 74 -30.66 1.62 -22.35
C LYS A 74 -30.64 0.12 -22.69
N GLU A 75 -31.25 -0.26 -23.79
CA GLU A 75 -31.29 -1.64 -24.29
C GLU A 75 -29.89 -2.21 -24.59
N LEU A 76 -28.95 -1.35 -25.03
CA LEU A 76 -27.56 -1.75 -25.29
C LEU A 76 -26.72 -1.71 -24.01
N LEU A 77 -27.02 -0.81 -23.09
CA LEU A 77 -26.23 -0.60 -21.87
C LEU A 77 -26.27 -1.82 -20.93
N VAL A 78 -27.43 -2.47 -20.76
CA VAL A 78 -27.57 -3.64 -19.88
C VAL A 78 -26.71 -4.84 -20.30
N PRO A 79 -26.72 -5.30 -21.57
CA PRO A 79 -25.87 -6.41 -22.00
C PRO A 79 -24.37 -6.05 -21.93
N PHE A 80 -23.96 -4.83 -22.28
CA PHE A 80 -22.56 -4.41 -22.12
C PHE A 80 -22.09 -4.45 -20.67
N LYS A 81 -22.92 -3.98 -19.72
CA LYS A 81 -22.60 -4.07 -18.28
C LYS A 81 -22.47 -5.52 -17.80
N ARG A 82 -23.37 -6.41 -18.26
CA ARG A 82 -23.33 -7.84 -17.92
C ARG A 82 -22.04 -8.48 -18.44
N LEU A 83 -21.67 -8.22 -19.69
CA LEU A 83 -20.45 -8.74 -20.29
C LEU A 83 -19.20 -8.21 -19.58
N GLY A 84 -19.12 -6.90 -19.29
CA GLY A 84 -18.00 -6.32 -18.54
C GLY A 84 -17.84 -6.91 -17.13
N PHE A 85 -18.96 -7.14 -16.45
CA PHE A 85 -18.95 -7.82 -15.16
C PHE A 85 -18.52 -9.28 -15.24
N LEU A 86 -19.09 -10.05 -16.19
CA LEU A 86 -18.72 -11.45 -16.39
C LEU A 86 -17.24 -11.56 -16.76
N TYR A 87 -16.73 -10.66 -17.59
CA TYR A 87 -15.31 -10.56 -17.90
C TYR A 87 -14.46 -10.29 -16.64
N SER A 88 -14.91 -9.36 -15.79
CA SER A 88 -14.22 -9.04 -14.53
C SER A 88 -14.25 -10.20 -13.52
N ALA A 89 -15.35 -10.93 -13.46
CA ALA A 89 -15.53 -12.11 -12.61
C ALA A 89 -14.67 -13.28 -13.12
N ALA A 90 -14.71 -13.57 -14.43
CA ALA A 90 -13.87 -14.58 -15.06
C ALA A 90 -12.38 -14.27 -14.90
N GLY A 91 -11.98 -13.02 -15.13
CA GLY A 91 -10.61 -12.57 -14.85
C GLY A 91 -10.24 -12.61 -13.37
N SER A 92 -11.22 -12.63 -12.46
CA SER A 92 -10.96 -12.85 -11.04
C SER A 92 -10.71 -14.31 -10.72
N VAL A 93 -11.46 -15.23 -11.33
CA VAL A 93 -11.25 -16.69 -11.27
C VAL A 93 -9.86 -17.04 -11.82
N ILE A 94 -9.52 -16.57 -13.03
CA ILE A 94 -8.21 -16.84 -13.65
C ILE A 94 -7.06 -16.40 -12.73
N ARG A 95 -7.16 -15.20 -12.12
CA ARG A 95 -6.14 -14.71 -11.18
C ARG A 95 -6.03 -15.54 -9.90
N VAL A 96 -7.15 -16.02 -9.36
CA VAL A 96 -7.14 -16.89 -8.17
C VAL A 96 -6.56 -18.26 -8.51
N MET A 97 -6.95 -18.83 -9.66
CA MET A 97 -6.39 -20.09 -10.15
C MET A 97 -4.89 -19.97 -10.43
N ALA A 98 -4.44 -18.89 -11.08
CA ALA A 98 -3.02 -18.65 -11.32
C ALA A 98 -2.22 -18.55 -10.01
N ALA A 99 -2.74 -17.82 -9.01
CA ALA A 99 -2.12 -17.77 -7.68
C ALA A 99 -2.09 -19.15 -7.00
N GLY A 100 -3.17 -19.94 -7.15
CA GLY A 100 -3.25 -21.30 -6.65
C GLY A 100 -2.27 -22.26 -7.30
N VAL A 101 -2.08 -22.17 -8.63
CA VAL A 101 -1.10 -22.97 -9.38
C VAL A 101 0.32 -22.64 -8.93
N ILE A 102 0.64 -21.35 -8.75
CA ILE A 102 1.97 -20.94 -8.26
C ILE A 102 2.21 -21.45 -6.83
N ALA A 103 1.18 -21.48 -5.98
CA ALA A 103 1.28 -21.97 -4.60
C ALA A 103 1.13 -23.49 -4.43
N LEU A 104 0.81 -24.22 -5.51
CA LEU A 104 0.56 -25.66 -5.50
C LEU A 104 1.74 -26.49 -4.95
N PRO A 105 3.01 -26.27 -5.35
CA PRO A 105 4.14 -26.99 -4.76
C PRO A 105 4.22 -26.85 -3.24
N LEU A 106 3.85 -25.68 -2.70
CA LEU A 106 3.85 -25.44 -1.26
C LEU A 106 2.69 -26.18 -0.56
N PHE A 107 1.50 -26.21 -1.18
CA PHE A 107 0.36 -26.94 -0.63
C PHE A 107 0.60 -28.44 -0.58
N ALA A 108 1.11 -29.03 -1.66
CA ALA A 108 1.34 -30.47 -1.76
C ALA A 108 2.63 -30.91 -1.05
N GLY A 109 3.73 -30.15 -1.17
CA GLY A 109 5.03 -30.50 -0.61
C GLY A 109 5.13 -30.29 0.90
N GLU A 110 4.95 -29.06 1.38
CA GLU A 110 5.14 -28.72 2.80
C GLU A 110 3.93 -29.07 3.67
N TYR A 111 2.72 -28.87 3.15
CA TYR A 111 1.48 -29.04 3.93
C TYR A 111 0.75 -30.36 3.63
N GLY A 112 1.21 -31.14 2.65
CA GLY A 112 0.64 -32.45 2.32
C GLY A 112 -0.82 -32.41 1.84
N LEU A 113 -1.31 -31.25 1.37
CA LEU A 113 -2.70 -31.06 1.01
C LEU A 113 -3.05 -31.78 -0.29
N THR A 114 -4.18 -32.46 -0.26
CA THR A 114 -4.74 -33.13 -1.45
C THR A 114 -5.52 -32.15 -2.33
N ALA A 115 -5.72 -32.49 -3.60
CA ALA A 115 -6.51 -31.66 -4.53
C ALA A 115 -7.93 -31.36 -4.00
N VAL A 116 -8.50 -32.28 -3.23
CA VAL A 116 -9.82 -32.16 -2.61
C VAL A 116 -9.85 -31.07 -1.52
N GLU A 117 -8.72 -30.76 -0.89
CA GLU A 117 -8.57 -29.72 0.13
C GLU A 117 -8.18 -28.37 -0.49
N VAL A 118 -7.41 -28.39 -1.57
CA VAL A 118 -6.96 -27.18 -2.29
C VAL A 118 -8.13 -26.50 -3.01
N LEU A 119 -9.06 -27.24 -3.60
CA LEU A 119 -10.20 -26.66 -4.32
C LEU A 119 -11.13 -25.79 -3.43
N PRO A 120 -11.57 -26.26 -2.25
CA PRO A 120 -12.28 -25.44 -1.26
C PRO A 120 -11.53 -24.18 -0.85
N LEU A 121 -10.21 -24.26 -0.69
CA LEU A 121 -9.35 -23.13 -0.35
C LEU A 121 -9.40 -22.06 -1.43
N LEU A 122 -9.23 -22.43 -2.70
CA LEU A 122 -9.31 -21.50 -3.81
C LEU A 122 -10.72 -20.91 -3.96
N ALA A 123 -11.76 -21.70 -3.70
CA ALA A 123 -13.13 -21.22 -3.66
C ALA A 123 -13.33 -20.17 -2.56
N ALA A 124 -12.75 -20.36 -1.37
CA ALA A 124 -12.80 -19.39 -0.27
C ALA A 124 -12.08 -18.08 -0.64
N VAL A 125 -10.90 -18.17 -1.27
CA VAL A 125 -10.17 -17.00 -1.80
C VAL A 125 -11.02 -16.23 -2.81
N LEU A 126 -11.66 -16.95 -3.74
CA LEU A 126 -12.55 -16.35 -4.72
C LEU A 126 -13.75 -15.65 -4.07
N ALA A 127 -14.38 -16.27 -3.08
CA ALA A 127 -15.51 -15.70 -2.34
C ALA A 127 -15.12 -14.38 -1.66
N VAL A 128 -14.02 -14.38 -0.90
CA VAL A 128 -13.50 -13.17 -0.24
C VAL A 128 -13.21 -12.07 -1.27
N LYS A 129 -12.57 -12.42 -2.38
CA LYS A 129 -12.26 -11.47 -3.46
C LYS A 129 -13.50 -10.83 -4.06
N LEU A 130 -14.53 -11.62 -4.39
CA LEU A 130 -15.77 -11.12 -4.99
C LEU A 130 -16.54 -10.21 -4.01
N VAL A 131 -16.58 -10.58 -2.73
CA VAL A 131 -17.17 -9.73 -1.68
C VAL A 131 -16.38 -8.43 -1.56
N LEU A 132 -15.04 -8.48 -1.51
CA LEU A 132 -14.19 -7.30 -1.41
C LEU A 132 -14.37 -6.36 -2.61
N MET A 133 -14.45 -6.89 -3.84
CA MET A 133 -14.74 -6.10 -5.04
C MET A 133 -16.13 -5.43 -4.95
N THR A 134 -17.11 -6.10 -4.34
CA THR A 134 -18.44 -5.53 -4.10
C THR A 134 -18.38 -4.39 -3.07
N VAL A 135 -17.67 -4.59 -1.96
CA VAL A 135 -17.50 -3.58 -0.91
C VAL A 135 -16.81 -2.32 -1.45
N LYS A 136 -15.77 -2.48 -2.26
CA LYS A 136 -15.07 -1.37 -2.93
C LYS A 136 -15.99 -0.57 -3.88
N LYS A 137 -17.03 -1.20 -4.44
CA LYS A 137 -18.04 -0.48 -5.24
C LYS A 137 -18.87 0.47 -4.37
N PHE A 138 -19.15 0.14 -3.11
CA PHE A 138 -20.01 0.93 -2.23
C PHE A 138 -19.23 1.93 -1.36
N ILE A 139 -18.04 1.56 -0.88
CA ILE A 139 -17.26 2.35 0.07
C ILE A 139 -15.98 2.86 -0.59
N SER A 140 -15.69 4.16 -0.46
CA SER A 140 -14.47 4.81 -0.97
C SER A 140 -13.36 4.99 0.08
N LYS A 141 -13.69 4.84 1.37
CA LYS A 141 -12.74 5.02 2.48
C LYS A 141 -11.82 3.81 2.62
N GLY A 142 -10.51 4.02 2.39
CA GLY A 142 -9.51 2.96 2.45
C GLY A 142 -9.42 2.23 3.78
N SER A 143 -9.59 2.92 4.91
CA SER A 143 -9.55 2.30 6.25
C SER A 143 -10.69 1.32 6.49
N VAL A 144 -11.90 1.62 5.99
CA VAL A 144 -13.06 0.74 6.12
C VAL A 144 -12.90 -0.47 5.20
N ILE A 145 -12.40 -0.28 3.97
CA ILE A 145 -12.09 -1.39 3.06
C ILE A 145 -11.05 -2.31 3.68
N PHE A 146 -10.02 -1.75 4.32
CA PHE A 146 -8.99 -2.53 5.01
C PHE A 146 -9.58 -3.30 6.21
N ALA A 147 -10.39 -2.66 7.05
CA ALA A 147 -11.05 -3.32 8.17
C ALA A 147 -11.97 -4.46 7.71
N VAL A 148 -12.74 -4.26 6.64
CA VAL A 148 -13.58 -5.31 6.04
C VAL A 148 -12.72 -6.42 5.45
N PHE A 149 -11.60 -6.10 4.80
CA PHE A 149 -10.67 -7.12 4.33
C PHE A 149 -10.14 -7.97 5.49
N VAL A 150 -9.66 -7.35 6.56
CA VAL A 150 -9.20 -8.07 7.77
C VAL A 150 -10.30 -8.97 8.33
N LEU A 151 -11.53 -8.46 8.47
CA LEU A 151 -12.68 -9.24 8.94
C LEU A 151 -12.97 -10.45 8.04
N LEU A 152 -13.02 -10.25 6.72
CA LEU A 152 -13.26 -11.32 5.75
C LEU A 152 -12.14 -12.36 5.76
N THR A 153 -10.88 -11.93 5.87
CA THR A 153 -9.75 -12.84 5.97
C THR A 153 -9.79 -13.66 7.26
N ALA A 154 -10.10 -13.05 8.40
CA ALA A 154 -10.26 -13.75 9.67
C ALA A 154 -11.39 -14.78 9.60
N GLY A 155 -12.54 -14.40 9.06
CA GLY A 155 -13.67 -15.31 8.85
C GLY A 155 -13.32 -16.48 7.94
N ALA A 156 -12.64 -16.21 6.82
CA ALA A 156 -12.20 -17.26 5.89
C ALA A 156 -11.18 -18.21 6.52
N VAL A 157 -10.22 -17.69 7.28
CA VAL A 157 -9.25 -18.51 8.04
C VAL A 157 -9.97 -19.42 9.01
N VAL A 158 -10.86 -18.88 9.86
CA VAL A 158 -11.60 -19.67 10.85
C VAL A 158 -12.43 -20.76 10.18
N MET A 159 -13.09 -20.42 9.07
CA MET A 159 -13.91 -21.36 8.31
C MET A 159 -13.06 -22.49 7.71
N VAL A 160 -11.92 -22.17 7.10
CA VAL A 160 -11.03 -23.14 6.47
C VAL A 160 -10.35 -24.05 7.49
N THR A 161 -9.97 -23.53 8.67
CA THR A 161 -9.26 -24.32 9.68
C THR A 161 -10.18 -25.20 10.53
N ASN A 162 -11.43 -24.80 10.75
CA ASN A 162 -12.35 -25.47 11.68
C ASN A 162 -13.47 -26.26 11.00
N ALA A 163 -13.84 -25.93 9.75
CA ALA A 163 -14.89 -26.66 9.04
C ALA A 163 -14.29 -27.79 8.20
N ALA A 164 -15.10 -28.82 7.93
CA ALA A 164 -14.73 -29.85 6.96
C ALA A 164 -14.47 -29.20 5.58
N PRO A 165 -13.41 -29.59 4.85
CA PRO A 165 -13.03 -28.96 3.58
C PRO A 165 -14.18 -28.90 2.56
N GLY A 166 -14.99 -29.96 2.47
CA GLY A 166 -16.15 -30.00 1.59
C GLY A 166 -17.22 -28.96 1.94
N LEU A 167 -17.55 -28.80 3.22
CA LEU A 167 -18.50 -27.77 3.68
C LEU A 167 -17.95 -26.37 3.42
N ALA A 168 -16.66 -26.16 3.69
CA ALA A 168 -16.01 -24.88 3.42
C ALA A 168 -16.08 -24.52 1.93
N GLY A 169 -15.88 -25.49 1.04
CA GLY A 169 -16.01 -25.31 -0.40
C GLY A 169 -17.43 -24.95 -0.82
N VAL A 170 -18.43 -25.68 -0.32
CA VAL A 170 -19.85 -25.45 -0.67
C VAL A 170 -20.31 -24.06 -0.23
N PHE A 171 -20.02 -23.65 1.01
CA PHE A 171 -20.37 -22.31 1.50
C PHE A 171 -19.66 -21.21 0.69
N SER A 172 -18.39 -21.41 0.34
CA SER A 172 -17.63 -20.44 -0.46
C SER A 172 -18.18 -20.28 -1.87
N LEU A 173 -18.57 -21.39 -2.50
CA LEU A 173 -19.25 -21.39 -3.81
C LEU A 173 -20.62 -20.73 -3.71
N PHE A 174 -21.38 -21.00 -2.65
CA PHE A 174 -22.68 -20.38 -2.42
C PHE A 174 -22.56 -18.86 -2.27
N ILE A 175 -21.59 -18.37 -1.48
CA ILE A 175 -21.31 -16.93 -1.34
C ILE A 175 -20.94 -16.33 -2.70
N SER A 176 -20.04 -16.98 -3.45
CA SER A 176 -19.61 -16.52 -4.77
C SER A 176 -20.79 -16.43 -5.75
N ALA A 177 -21.63 -17.46 -5.79
CA ALA A 177 -22.84 -17.50 -6.61
C ALA A 177 -23.86 -16.43 -6.19
N ALA A 178 -24.05 -16.22 -4.88
CA ALA A 178 -24.94 -15.20 -4.35
C ALA A 178 -24.49 -13.79 -4.74
N VAL A 179 -23.18 -13.50 -4.68
CA VAL A 179 -22.62 -12.21 -5.12
C VAL A 179 -22.83 -12.02 -6.63
N ILE A 180 -22.56 -13.04 -7.45
CA ILE A 180 -22.78 -12.98 -8.90
C ILE A 180 -24.25 -12.74 -9.21
N PHE A 181 -25.15 -13.49 -8.58
CA PHE A 181 -26.58 -13.37 -8.76
C PHE A 181 -27.11 -11.99 -8.35
N TYR A 182 -26.64 -11.46 -7.21
CA TYR A 182 -26.97 -10.12 -6.74
C TYR A 182 -26.62 -9.06 -7.80
N HIS A 183 -25.41 -9.09 -8.35
CA HIS A 183 -24.97 -8.13 -9.37
C HIS A 183 -25.74 -8.28 -10.69
N LEU A 184 -25.98 -9.51 -11.15
CA LEU A 184 -26.74 -9.75 -12.37
C LEU A 184 -28.20 -9.25 -12.26
N LYS A 185 -28.81 -9.38 -11.07
CA LYS A 185 -30.16 -8.90 -10.79
C LYS A 185 -30.23 -7.38 -10.59
N GLN A 186 -29.19 -6.78 -10.02
CA GLN A 186 -29.15 -5.33 -9.74
C GLN A 186 -28.81 -4.50 -10.98
N MET A 187 -28.03 -5.03 -11.92
CA MET A 187 -27.57 -4.29 -13.12
C MET A 187 -28.67 -3.59 -13.93
N PRO A 188 -29.81 -4.24 -14.25
CA PRO A 188 -30.87 -3.59 -15.03
C PRO A 188 -31.55 -2.42 -14.29
N ARG A 189 -31.41 -2.34 -12.96
CA ARG A 189 -32.05 -1.33 -12.11
C ARG A 189 -31.10 -0.20 -11.69
N SER A 190 -29.84 -0.26 -12.11
CA SER A 190 -28.75 0.52 -11.55
C SER A 190 -28.39 1.75 -12.40
N ASP A 191 -29.37 2.61 -12.69
CA ASP A 191 -29.11 3.93 -13.28
C ASP A 191 -28.49 4.90 -12.26
N ARG A 192 -28.90 4.78 -10.97
CA ARG A 192 -28.42 5.66 -9.89
C ARG A 192 -26.91 5.59 -9.63
N TRP A 193 -26.27 4.46 -9.94
CA TRP A 193 -24.85 4.24 -9.69
C TRP A 193 -23.97 4.43 -10.92
N PHE A 194 -24.54 4.85 -12.04
CA PHE A 194 -23.84 4.96 -13.31
C PHE A 194 -22.62 5.89 -13.25
N MET A 195 -22.78 7.08 -12.68
CA MET A 195 -21.68 8.04 -12.50
C MET A 195 -20.55 7.47 -11.62
N LYS A 196 -20.91 6.68 -10.61
CA LYS A 196 -19.93 6.03 -9.73
C LYS A 196 -19.18 4.91 -10.45
N GLU A 197 -19.85 4.16 -11.32
CA GLU A 197 -19.21 3.15 -12.17
C GLU A 197 -18.18 3.78 -13.11
N ILE A 198 -18.50 4.95 -13.69
CA ILE A 198 -17.56 5.72 -14.53
C ILE A 198 -16.39 6.26 -13.70
N GLU A 199 -16.65 6.78 -12.51
CA GLU A 199 -15.59 7.26 -11.61
C GLU A 199 -14.62 6.12 -11.22
N ILE A 200 -15.13 4.90 -11.01
CA ILE A 200 -14.30 3.71 -10.77
C ILE A 200 -13.44 3.38 -12.00
N GLU A 201 -14.02 3.39 -13.20
CA GLU A 201 -13.29 3.08 -14.45
C GLU A 201 -12.21 4.14 -14.74
N ASN A 202 -12.52 5.42 -14.54
CA ASN A 202 -11.56 6.51 -14.71
C ASN A 202 -10.42 6.40 -13.68
N ARG A 203 -10.73 6.07 -12.42
CA ARG A 203 -9.70 5.83 -11.39
C ARG A 203 -8.77 4.68 -11.76
N GLU A 204 -9.30 3.57 -12.27
CA GLU A 204 -8.49 2.44 -12.72
C GLU A 204 -7.62 2.82 -13.94
N LYS A 205 -8.18 3.52 -14.93
CA LYS A 205 -7.43 4.04 -16.08
C LYS A 205 -6.28 4.96 -15.63
N VAL A 206 -6.57 5.94 -14.79
CA VAL A 206 -5.58 6.87 -14.24
C VAL A 206 -4.51 6.13 -13.44
N ARG A 207 -4.84 5.06 -12.70
CA ARG A 207 -3.85 4.23 -12.01
C ARG A 207 -2.82 3.63 -12.98
N TYR A 208 -3.26 3.05 -14.09
CA TYR A 208 -2.35 2.50 -15.10
C TYR A 208 -1.54 3.58 -15.80
N ILE A 209 -2.17 4.72 -16.14
CA ILE A 209 -1.46 5.87 -16.72
C ILE A 209 -0.38 6.37 -15.76
N LYS A 210 -0.71 6.56 -14.47
CA LYS A 210 0.26 6.94 -13.44
C LYS A 210 1.40 5.94 -13.32
N LEU A 211 1.11 4.64 -13.39
CA LEU A 211 2.14 3.61 -13.33
C LEU A 211 3.11 3.77 -14.52
N ILE A 212 2.60 3.93 -15.74
CA ILE A 212 3.41 4.17 -16.94
C ILE A 212 4.24 5.45 -16.80
N LEU A 213 3.63 6.57 -16.41
CA LEU A 213 4.31 7.85 -16.22
C LEU A 213 5.34 7.82 -15.08
N THR A 214 5.11 7.00 -14.05
CA THR A 214 6.05 6.84 -12.95
C THR A 214 7.32 6.12 -13.41
N TYR A 215 7.18 5.23 -14.38
CA TYR A 215 8.29 4.49 -14.99
C TYR A 215 8.89 5.19 -16.22
N SER A 216 8.25 6.23 -16.78
CA SER A 216 8.87 7.05 -17.83
C SER A 216 9.89 8.00 -17.21
N MET A 217 11.15 7.88 -17.62
CA MET A 217 12.28 8.66 -17.10
C MET A 217 12.20 10.17 -17.43
N GLU A 218 11.36 10.57 -18.38
CA GLU A 218 11.32 11.93 -18.94
C GLU A 218 10.38 12.90 -18.20
N VAL A 219 9.61 12.44 -17.21
CA VAL A 219 8.70 13.31 -16.45
C VAL A 219 9.33 13.64 -15.11
N GLU A 220 9.85 14.86 -14.96
CA GLU A 220 10.16 15.42 -13.65
C GLU A 220 8.90 15.33 -12.77
N LYS A 221 8.99 14.48 -11.75
CA LYS A 221 7.90 14.29 -10.79
C LYS A 221 7.85 15.52 -9.89
N GLU A 222 6.88 16.40 -10.11
CA GLU A 222 6.51 17.32 -9.05
C GLU A 222 6.07 16.50 -7.83
N PRO A 223 6.54 16.82 -6.61
CA PRO A 223 6.12 16.11 -5.42
C PRO A 223 4.63 16.37 -5.16
N VAL A 224 3.79 15.44 -5.62
CA VAL A 224 2.35 15.38 -5.33
C VAL A 224 2.15 14.92 -3.88
N ASP A 225 2.46 15.80 -2.93
CA ASP A 225 2.06 15.60 -1.55
C ASP A 225 1.63 16.94 -0.93
N GLN A 226 0.60 17.54 -1.54
CA GLN A 226 -0.22 18.54 -0.86
C GLN A 226 -1.32 17.81 -0.09
N ARG A 227 -0.96 17.20 1.04
CA ARG A 227 -1.95 16.68 1.97
C ARG A 227 -2.76 17.87 2.53
N ASN A 228 -4.04 17.93 2.18
CA ASN A 228 -4.93 19.04 2.54
C ASN A 228 -5.38 19.04 4.01
N SER A 229 -5.03 18.02 4.81
CA SER A 229 -5.33 17.99 6.24
C SER A 229 -4.14 17.49 7.08
N PRO A 230 -3.81 18.19 8.18
CA PRO A 230 -2.75 17.75 9.10
C PRO A 230 -3.19 16.50 9.88
N ILE A 231 -2.25 15.59 10.12
CA ILE A 231 -2.52 14.26 10.70
C ILE A 231 -2.90 14.36 12.18
N ILE A 232 -2.26 15.24 12.96
CA ILE A 232 -2.29 15.09 14.43
C ILE A 232 -2.69 16.33 15.23
N MET A 233 -2.56 17.59 14.77
CA MET A 233 -2.69 18.69 15.76
C MET A 233 -3.29 20.05 15.40
N PHE A 234 -3.60 20.36 14.13
CA PHE A 234 -4.09 21.71 13.79
C PHE A 234 -5.26 21.69 12.81
N ARG A 235 -6.41 21.17 13.27
CA ARG A 235 -7.68 21.26 12.54
C ARG A 235 -8.14 22.71 12.37
N ASP A 236 -7.90 23.53 13.39
CA ASP A 236 -7.98 24.98 13.32
C ASP A 236 -6.53 25.49 13.27
N SER A 237 -6.20 26.42 12.38
CA SER A 237 -4.88 27.08 12.29
C SER A 237 -4.62 28.00 13.50
N LYS A 238 -4.73 27.46 14.71
CA LYS A 238 -4.47 28.18 15.96
C LYS A 238 -2.97 28.40 16.09
N ARG A 239 -2.61 29.50 16.76
CA ARG A 239 -1.24 29.94 16.94
C ARG A 239 -0.52 29.03 17.93
N ILE A 240 0.67 28.55 17.58
CA ILE A 240 1.49 27.67 18.43
C ILE A 240 2.23 28.48 19.50
N PHE A 241 2.81 29.61 19.11
CA PHE A 241 3.47 30.53 20.03
C PHE A 241 2.52 31.67 20.40
N LYS A 242 2.17 31.78 21.69
CA LYS A 242 1.22 32.79 22.23
C LYS A 242 1.91 34.05 22.77
N GLY A 243 3.24 34.16 22.64
CA GLY A 243 4.06 35.24 23.21
C GLY A 243 4.20 36.49 22.33
N ASP A 244 5.09 37.40 22.75
CA ASP A 244 5.38 38.66 22.06
C ASP A 244 5.79 38.46 20.59
N ARG A 245 5.34 39.39 19.75
CA ARG A 245 5.41 39.33 18.29
C ARG A 245 6.84 39.49 17.78
N SER A 246 7.66 38.44 17.87
CA SER A 246 8.90 38.36 17.11
C SER A 246 8.63 37.79 15.71
N LYS A 247 9.19 38.45 14.68
CA LYS A 247 9.18 37.92 13.31
C LYS A 247 9.83 36.53 13.23
N GLU A 248 10.74 36.21 14.15
CA GLU A 248 11.37 34.89 14.30
C GLU A 248 10.35 33.80 14.67
N ASP A 249 9.45 34.08 15.61
CA ASP A 249 8.49 33.08 16.09
C ASP A 249 7.40 32.79 15.04
N GLY A 250 7.04 33.79 14.23
CA GLY A 250 6.16 33.60 13.07
C GLY A 250 6.79 32.69 12.01
N LEU A 251 8.06 32.92 11.66
CA LEU A 251 8.77 32.07 10.69
C LEU A 251 8.98 30.66 11.24
N LEU A 252 9.36 30.53 12.51
CA LEU A 252 9.49 29.24 13.19
C LEU A 252 8.17 28.46 13.18
N GLU A 253 7.06 29.13 13.48
CA GLU A 253 5.72 28.52 13.45
C GLU A 253 5.35 27.99 12.07
N LEU A 254 5.62 28.75 11.00
CA LEU A 254 5.38 28.33 9.62
C LEU A 254 6.20 27.10 9.25
N VAL A 255 7.49 27.09 9.60
CA VAL A 255 8.39 25.96 9.33
C VAL A 255 7.98 24.72 10.12
N VAL A 256 7.66 24.87 11.41
CA VAL A 256 7.17 23.76 12.26
C VAL A 256 5.87 23.20 11.70
N LYS A 257 4.91 24.06 11.34
CA LYS A 257 3.64 23.61 10.72
C LYS A 257 3.87 22.93 9.37
N GLY A 258 4.79 23.44 8.56
CA GLY A 258 5.20 22.84 7.29
C GLY A 258 5.76 21.43 7.48
N PHE A 259 6.65 21.27 8.45
CA PHE A 259 7.24 19.98 8.82
C PHE A 259 6.20 18.97 9.30
N LEU A 260 5.27 19.40 10.16
CA LEU A 260 4.21 18.55 10.73
C LEU A 260 3.10 18.18 9.73
N ARG A 261 2.86 19.00 8.70
CA ARG A 261 1.81 18.77 7.70
C ARG A 261 2.24 17.82 6.59
N ARG A 262 3.54 17.80 6.25
CA ARG A 262 4.11 16.94 5.21
C ARG A 262 4.51 15.57 5.78
N ASN A 263 4.79 14.62 4.89
CA ASN A 263 5.23 13.27 5.25
C ASN A 263 6.63 13.21 5.94
N TYR A 264 7.27 14.36 6.17
CA TYR A 264 8.57 14.44 6.84
C TYR A 264 8.53 13.97 8.29
N LEU A 265 7.42 14.16 9.01
CA LEU A 265 7.26 13.61 10.36
C LEU A 265 7.28 12.08 10.36
N MET A 266 6.61 11.44 9.39
CA MET A 266 6.58 9.98 9.31
C MET A 266 7.97 9.44 8.98
N LEU A 267 8.67 10.06 8.02
CA LEU A 267 10.07 9.76 7.70
C LEU A 267 10.98 9.93 8.92
N TYR A 268 10.81 11.02 9.67
CA TYR A 268 11.57 11.28 10.89
C TYR A 268 11.35 10.19 11.96
N ILE A 269 10.10 9.78 12.19
CA ILE A 269 9.77 8.69 13.11
C ILE A 269 10.35 7.35 12.63
N GLN A 270 10.21 7.04 11.35
CA GLN A 270 10.76 5.81 10.75
C GLN A 270 12.28 5.73 10.91
N MET A 271 12.99 6.83 10.70
CA MET A 271 14.45 6.86 10.87
C MET A 271 14.87 6.68 12.32
N PHE A 272 14.14 7.27 13.27
CA PHE A 272 14.37 7.02 14.70
C PHE A 272 14.20 5.53 15.04
N PHE A 273 13.09 4.92 14.64
CA PHE A 273 12.84 3.50 14.90
C PHE A 273 13.84 2.57 14.20
N LEU A 274 14.26 2.92 12.98
CA LEU A 274 15.31 2.18 12.26
C LEU A 274 16.64 2.23 13.01
N THR A 275 17.01 3.38 13.56
CA THR A 275 18.22 3.47 14.38
C THR A 275 18.09 2.73 15.70
N LEU A 276 16.91 2.74 16.32
CA LEU A 276 16.66 2.00 17.54
C LEU A 276 16.76 0.49 17.31
N SER A 277 16.19 -0.03 16.22
CA SER A 277 16.28 -1.44 15.87
C SER A 277 17.72 -1.86 15.54
N ALA A 278 18.49 -1.01 14.85
CA ALA A 278 19.90 -1.26 14.58
C ALA A 278 20.72 -1.36 15.88
N VAL A 279 20.49 -0.47 16.86
CA VAL A 279 21.20 -0.46 18.14
C VAL A 279 20.92 -1.73 18.97
N ILE A 280 19.74 -2.33 18.83
CA ILE A 280 19.37 -3.56 19.53
C ILE A 280 20.15 -4.78 19.01
N VAL A 281 20.32 -4.87 17.69
CA VAL A 281 20.93 -6.05 17.03
C VAL A 281 22.46 -6.00 17.02
N LEU A 282 23.06 -4.80 16.98
CA LEU A 282 24.49 -4.65 16.78
C LEU A 282 25.33 -4.92 18.03
N PRO A 283 26.60 -5.36 17.87
CA PRO A 283 27.55 -5.50 18.99
C PRO A 283 28.02 -4.14 19.53
N VAL A 284 28.51 -4.12 20.78
CA VAL A 284 28.75 -2.92 21.62
C VAL A 284 29.48 -1.77 20.88
N TRP A 285 30.62 -2.04 20.25
CA TRP A 285 31.41 -1.06 19.50
C TRP A 285 30.67 -0.46 18.29
N LEU A 286 29.89 -1.27 17.58
CA LEU A 286 29.12 -0.83 16.40
C LEU A 286 27.94 0.07 16.79
N LYS A 287 27.38 -0.08 18.01
CA LYS A 287 26.31 0.79 18.52
C LYS A 287 26.75 2.26 18.57
N TRP A 288 27.97 2.52 19.06
CA TRP A 288 28.52 3.88 19.16
C TRP A 288 28.82 4.50 17.80
N ILE A 289 29.32 3.70 16.85
CA ILE A 289 29.55 4.14 15.46
C ILE A 289 28.23 4.53 14.80
N VAL A 290 27.21 3.68 14.91
CA VAL A 290 25.87 3.95 14.35
C VAL A 290 25.24 5.18 15.00
N PHE A 291 25.39 5.34 16.32
CA PHE A 291 24.92 6.53 17.03
C PHE A 291 25.59 7.81 16.53
N ALA A 292 26.92 7.83 16.40
CA ALA A 292 27.66 8.98 15.88
C ALA A 292 27.22 9.33 14.44
N GLY A 293 27.06 8.30 13.59
CA GLY A 293 26.54 8.47 12.23
C GLY A 293 25.13 9.05 12.21
N PHE A 294 24.24 8.56 13.09
CA PHE A 294 22.88 9.07 13.21
C PHE A 294 22.82 10.54 13.65
N VAL A 295 23.67 10.95 14.61
CA VAL A 295 23.76 12.34 15.06
C VAL A 295 24.15 13.27 13.91
N PHE A 296 25.13 12.88 13.10
CA PHE A 296 25.54 13.67 11.93
C PHE A 296 24.43 13.69 10.86
N PHE A 297 23.87 12.52 10.56
CA PHE A 297 22.84 12.35 9.56
C PHE A 297 21.59 13.18 9.87
N ILE A 298 21.05 13.10 11.10
CA ILE A 298 19.83 13.81 11.46
C ILE A 298 20.02 15.32 11.41
N GLN A 299 21.21 15.84 11.75
CA GLN A 299 21.51 17.26 11.65
C GLN A 299 21.58 17.73 10.20
N SER A 300 22.31 17.01 9.35
CA SER A 300 22.45 17.33 7.93
C SER A 300 21.11 17.24 7.20
N TRP A 301 20.37 16.15 7.44
CA TRP A 301 19.06 15.93 6.84
C TRP A 301 18.04 16.99 7.26
N LEU A 302 17.97 17.30 8.56
CA LEU A 302 17.05 18.32 9.06
C LEU A 302 17.39 19.72 8.52
N LYS A 303 18.68 20.02 8.30
CA LYS A 303 19.12 21.27 7.66
C LYS A 303 18.70 21.32 6.19
N SER A 304 18.88 20.23 5.44
CA SER A 304 18.44 20.13 4.05
C SER A 304 16.92 20.30 3.93
N LEU A 305 16.15 19.70 4.84
CA LEU A 305 14.70 19.90 4.88
C LEU A 305 14.31 21.34 5.20
N PHE A 306 15.00 21.97 6.15
CA PHE A 306 14.76 23.37 6.52
C PHE A 306 14.95 24.29 5.31
N GLN A 307 16.06 24.14 4.58
CA GLN A 307 16.34 24.90 3.36
C GLN A 307 15.28 24.66 2.27
N LYS A 308 14.94 23.39 1.99
CA LYS A 308 13.88 23.04 1.04
C LYS A 308 12.51 23.63 1.38
N MET A 309 12.19 23.76 2.67
CA MET A 309 10.93 24.39 3.09
C MET A 309 10.94 25.90 2.83
N LEU A 310 12.07 26.57 3.06
CA LEU A 310 12.25 28.00 2.80
C LEU A 310 12.30 28.34 1.31
N GLU A 311 12.74 27.41 0.46
CA GLU A 311 12.76 27.54 -1.00
C GLU A 311 11.39 27.28 -1.66
N SER A 312 10.36 26.94 -0.88
CA SER A 312 9.05 26.64 -1.44
C SER A 312 8.39 27.88 -2.08
N PRO A 313 7.56 27.72 -3.14
CA PRO A 313 6.90 28.82 -3.85
C PRO A 313 6.07 29.75 -2.95
N PHE A 314 5.68 29.27 -1.76
CA PHE A 314 4.99 30.06 -0.75
C PHE A 314 5.82 31.27 -0.28
N PHE A 315 7.12 31.10 -0.07
CA PHE A 315 8.01 32.19 0.35
C PHE A 315 8.40 33.14 -0.79
N ALA A 316 8.10 32.79 -2.05
CA ALA A 316 8.15 33.74 -3.16
C ALA A 316 6.99 34.76 -3.08
N VAL A 317 5.85 34.38 -2.50
CA VAL A 317 4.67 35.24 -2.32
C VAL A 317 4.71 35.99 -0.98
N VAL A 318 5.25 35.37 0.07
CA VAL A 318 5.43 35.97 1.40
C VAL A 318 6.93 36.07 1.71
N PRO A 319 7.58 37.18 1.32
CA PRO A 319 9.01 37.35 1.54
C PRO A 319 9.32 37.46 3.04
N TYR A 320 10.37 36.75 3.47
CA TYR A 320 10.89 36.81 4.83
C TYR A 320 12.28 37.46 4.84
N ASP A 321 12.66 38.02 5.99
CA ASP A 321 14.00 38.57 6.16
C ASP A 321 15.02 37.44 6.33
N LYS A 322 15.97 37.32 5.39
CA LYS A 322 17.04 36.31 5.40
C LYS A 322 17.90 36.37 6.67
N LYS A 323 17.96 37.51 7.34
CA LYS A 323 18.67 37.64 8.63
C LYS A 323 18.09 36.76 9.74
N LEU A 324 16.83 36.34 9.60
CA LEU A 324 16.12 35.50 10.57
C LEU A 324 16.34 34.00 10.35
N GLU A 325 17.02 33.58 9.28
CA GLU A 325 17.20 32.16 8.96
C GLU A 325 18.02 31.42 10.03
N ASN A 326 19.16 31.98 10.41
CA ASN A 326 20.07 31.41 11.40
C ASN A 326 19.45 31.25 12.81
N PRO A 327 18.80 32.29 13.40
CA PRO A 327 18.18 32.14 14.72
C PRO A 327 17.01 31.14 14.71
N VAL A 328 16.23 31.12 13.63
CA VAL A 328 15.10 30.17 13.47
C VAL A 328 15.59 28.74 13.30
N TRP A 329 16.65 28.51 12.51
CA TRP A 329 17.31 27.20 12.41
C TRP A 329 17.80 26.71 13.77
N GLY A 330 18.43 27.59 14.56
CA GLY A 330 18.89 27.26 15.91
C GLY A 330 17.76 26.75 16.82
N ARG A 331 16.60 27.43 16.81
CA ARG A 331 15.41 27.00 17.57
C ARG A 331 14.78 25.74 17.01
N PHE A 332 14.69 25.60 15.69
CA PHE A 332 14.12 24.41 15.03
C PHE A 332 14.96 23.15 15.29
N ARG A 333 16.29 23.27 15.19
CA ARG A 333 17.25 22.22 15.55
C ARG A 333 17.09 21.81 17.01
N LYS A 334 16.89 22.77 17.92
CA LYS A 334 16.67 22.46 19.34
C LYS A 334 15.39 21.65 19.56
N LEU A 335 14.31 22.01 18.86
CA LEU A 335 13.02 21.36 19.02
C LEU A 335 12.99 19.93 18.48
N PHE A 336 13.66 19.64 17.36
CA PHE A 336 13.55 18.34 16.67
C PHE A 336 14.82 17.49 16.72
N ALA A 337 16.03 18.05 16.70
CA ALA A 337 17.25 17.23 16.69
C ALA A 337 17.60 16.73 18.10
N PHE A 338 17.59 17.62 19.10
CA PHE A 338 18.02 17.26 20.46
C PHE A 338 17.18 16.18 21.17
N PRO A 339 15.83 16.19 21.15
CA PRO A 339 15.08 15.15 21.85
C PRO A 339 15.36 13.75 21.29
N VAL A 340 15.49 13.61 19.97
CA VAL A 340 15.75 12.31 19.34
C VAL A 340 17.20 11.86 19.54
N ILE A 341 18.17 12.76 19.48
CA ILE A 341 19.56 12.43 19.82
C ILE A 341 19.67 11.99 21.28
N GLY A 342 18.99 12.68 22.20
CA GLY A 342 18.95 12.33 23.62
C GLY A 342 18.32 10.95 23.86
N LEU A 343 17.15 10.68 23.27
CA LEU A 343 16.48 9.38 23.38
C LEU A 343 17.30 8.24 22.77
N ALA A 344 17.87 8.45 21.58
CA ALA A 344 18.73 7.45 20.95
C ALA A 344 20.01 7.21 21.78
N GLY A 345 20.61 8.25 22.36
CA GLY A 345 21.78 8.14 23.23
C GLY A 345 21.47 7.37 24.52
N ALA A 346 20.34 7.67 25.16
CA ALA A 346 19.88 6.93 26.34
C ALA A 346 19.64 5.45 26.03
N ALA A 347 19.05 5.14 24.88
CA ALA A 347 18.85 3.76 24.44
C ALA A 347 20.19 3.04 24.22
N VAL A 348 21.17 3.68 23.57
CA VAL A 348 22.51 3.10 23.38
C VAL A 348 23.19 2.81 24.72
N VAL A 349 23.12 3.73 25.68
CA VAL A 349 23.69 3.52 27.03
C VAL A 349 23.00 2.35 27.75
N LEU A 350 21.67 2.29 27.74
CA LEU A 350 20.94 1.18 28.35
C LEU A 350 21.29 -0.17 27.71
N PHE A 351 21.32 -0.26 26.38
CA PHE A 351 21.62 -1.51 25.67
C PHE A 351 23.09 -1.89 25.67
N THR A 352 24.00 -0.96 25.96
CA THR A 352 25.42 -1.28 26.19
C THR A 352 25.62 -1.84 27.60
N ILE A 353 24.95 -1.28 28.61
CA ILE A 353 24.97 -1.81 29.98
C ILE A 353 24.38 -3.22 30.03
N ILE A 354 23.22 -3.45 29.41
CA ILE A 354 22.57 -4.77 29.38
C ILE A 354 23.48 -5.81 28.69
N GLY A 355 24.10 -5.44 27.56
CA GLY A 355 25.01 -6.33 26.82
C GLY A 355 26.38 -6.54 27.46
N LEU A 356 26.70 -5.80 28.53
CA LEU A 356 27.89 -6.01 29.37
C LEU A 356 27.59 -6.91 30.58
N ILE A 357 26.31 -7.07 30.94
CA ILE A 357 25.84 -7.89 32.06
C ILE A 357 25.48 -9.32 31.60
N SER A 358 25.06 -9.49 30.34
CA SER A 358 24.89 -10.79 29.67
C SER A 358 26.18 -11.28 29.03
#